data_AF-A0A453P583-F1
#
_entry.id   AF-A0A453P583-F1
#
_cell.length_a   1.000
_cell.length_b   1.000
_cell.length_c   1.000
_cell.angle_alpha   90.00
_cell.angle_beta   90.00
_cell.angle_gamma   90.00
#
_symmetry.space_group_name_H-M   'P 1'
#
loop_
_entity.id
_entity.type
_entity.pdbx_description
1 polymer ?
#
loop_
_entity_poly.entity_id
_entity_poly.type
_entity_poly.pdbx_seq_one_letter_code
_entity_poly.pdbx_strand_id
1 'polypeptide(L)'
;VLDDIIEQAKDDNEDEAIVFLDDDSKGKKRSKKRKRDKIVQTGCKAKMIVKVIDGRWEVIYFVGEHNHPLVDKPCLTKYLRSHQGIPPEERAFLTHLHNCNLTTGFEPHPLPLSSN
;
A
#
# COMPACT_ATOMS: atom_id res chain seq x y z
N VAL A 1 13.80 -38.26 44.09
CA VAL A 1 12.39 -38.21 44.52
C VAL A 1 11.73 -37.28 43.53
N LEU A 2 11.36 -37.83 42.36
CA LEU A 2 10.00 -38.23 42.02
C LEU A 2 9.11 -36.98 41.96
N ASP A 3 8.83 -36.41 40.78
CA ASP A 3 7.78 -36.86 39.84
C ASP A 3 6.40 -36.65 40.51
N ASP A 4 5.39 -35.96 39.96
CA ASP A 4 4.55 -36.38 38.82
C ASP A 4 3.26 -35.48 38.82
N ILE A 5 2.73 -35.00 37.68
CA ILE A 5 1.50 -35.49 36.96
C ILE A 5 0.21 -34.69 37.26
N ILE A 6 -0.38 -34.01 36.24
CA ILE A 6 -1.69 -34.26 35.54
C ILE A 6 -2.92 -33.83 36.42
N GLU A 7 -3.97 -33.08 36.02
CA GLU A 7 -5.04 -33.31 35.01
C GLU A 7 -6.01 -32.09 35.05
N GLN A 8 -6.31 -31.42 33.93
CA GLN A 8 -7.60 -31.36 33.19
C GLN A 8 -8.95 -31.07 33.94
N ALA A 9 -9.52 -29.89 33.61
CA ALA A 9 -10.89 -29.54 33.14
C ALA A 9 -12.16 -30.24 33.68
N LYS A 10 -13.14 -29.42 34.12
CA LYS A 10 -14.63 -29.45 33.89
C LYS A 10 -15.17 -28.03 34.17
N ASP A 11 -15.75 -27.27 33.24
CA ASP A 11 -17.09 -27.33 32.63
C ASP A 11 -18.22 -27.51 33.65
N ASP A 12 -18.98 -26.43 33.88
CA ASP A 12 -20.36 -26.43 34.36
C ASP A 12 -21.05 -25.16 33.82
N ASN A 13 -21.66 -25.30 32.64
CA ASN A 13 -22.67 -24.41 32.08
C ASN A 13 -23.98 -24.57 32.86
N GLU A 14 -24.45 -23.52 33.52
CA GLU A 14 -25.87 -23.40 33.88
C GLU A 14 -26.39 -22.01 33.49
N ASP A 15 -27.39 -22.06 32.62
CA ASP A 15 -28.07 -20.96 31.98
C ASP A 15 -28.76 -20.03 33.00
N GLU A 16 -28.18 -18.86 33.29
CA GLU A 16 -28.97 -17.73 33.78
C GLU A 16 -29.49 -16.93 32.59
N ALA A 17 -30.81 -16.96 32.44
CA ALA A 17 -31.59 -16.38 31.36
C ALA A 17 -31.18 -14.94 31.02
N ILE A 18 -30.87 -14.69 29.74
CA ILE A 18 -30.74 -13.33 29.21
C ILE A 18 -32.12 -12.68 29.25
N VAL A 19 -32.38 -11.91 30.29
CA VAL A 19 -33.51 -10.98 30.34
C VAL A 19 -33.22 -9.85 29.35
N PHE A 20 -33.96 -9.81 28.25
CA PHE A 20 -33.96 -8.67 27.32
C PHE A 20 -34.66 -7.51 28.02
N LEU A 21 -33.89 -6.75 28.80
CA LEU A 21 -34.27 -5.40 29.17
C LEU A 21 -33.94 -4.52 27.97
N ASP A 22 -34.97 -4.00 27.31
CA ASP A 22 -34.83 -2.95 26.30
C ASP A 22 -34.31 -1.68 26.99
N ASP A 23 -33.00 -1.63 27.21
CA ASP A 23 -32.29 -0.45 27.71
C ASP A 23 -31.90 0.40 26.49
N ASP A 24 -32.68 1.45 26.28
CA ASP A 24 -32.48 2.52 25.28
C ASP A 24 -31.20 3.37 25.51
N SER A 25 -30.20 2.82 26.18
CA SER A 25 -28.92 3.45 26.45
C SER A 25 -27.92 3.08 25.36
N LYS A 26 -28.06 3.70 24.17
CA LYS A 26 -27.07 3.68 23.08
C LYS A 26 -25.68 4.09 23.59
N GLY A 27 -24.91 3.12 24.09
CA GLY A 27 -23.49 3.26 24.35
C GLY A 27 -22.77 3.56 23.04
N LYS A 28 -22.42 4.84 22.81
CA LYS A 28 -21.65 5.27 21.65
C LYS A 28 -20.33 4.48 21.61
N LYS A 29 -20.25 3.48 20.72
CA LYS A 29 -18.99 2.85 20.33
C LYS A 29 -18.07 3.99 19.86
N ARG A 30 -17.08 4.38 20.69
CA ARG A 30 -16.08 5.38 20.32
C ARG A 30 -15.37 4.83 19.09
N SER A 31 -15.68 5.35 17.91
CA SER A 31 -15.03 4.96 16.68
C SER A 31 -13.54 5.21 16.85
N LYS A 32 -12.74 4.14 16.75
CA LYS A 32 -11.29 4.21 16.86
C LYS A 32 -10.82 5.19 15.78
N LYS A 33 -10.33 6.36 16.18
CA LYS A 33 -9.90 7.41 15.24
C LYS A 33 -8.85 6.81 14.32
N ARG A 34 -9.20 6.64 13.05
CA ARG A 34 -8.35 6.01 12.04
C ARG A 34 -7.01 6.75 11.99
N LYS A 35 -5.91 6.05 12.28
CA LYS A 35 -4.55 6.61 12.16
C LYS A 35 -4.25 6.73 10.67
N ARG A 36 -4.19 7.96 10.16
CA ARG A 36 -3.85 8.24 8.76
C ARG A 36 -2.33 8.35 8.64
N ASP A 37 -1.77 7.69 7.63
CA ASP A 37 -0.36 7.85 7.28
C ASP A 37 -0.11 9.34 6.92
N LYS A 38 0.92 9.94 7.54
CA LYS A 38 1.34 11.32 7.24
C LYS A 38 2.36 11.28 6.12
N ILE A 39 2.06 11.97 5.01
CA ILE A 39 3.00 12.15 3.90
C ILE A 39 3.74 13.47 4.13
N VAL A 40 5.05 13.41 4.34
CA VAL A 40 5.91 14.60 4.42
C VAL A 40 6.58 14.77 3.06
N GLN A 41 6.38 15.93 2.44
CA GLN A 41 7.10 16.28 1.21
C GLN A 41 8.50 16.77 1.57
N THR A 42 9.51 16.30 0.83
CA THR A 42 10.93 16.59 1.06
C THR A 42 11.38 17.94 0.46
N GLY A 43 10.52 18.61 -0.32
CA GLY A 43 10.89 19.82 -1.06
C GLY A 43 11.97 19.59 -2.12
N CYS A 44 12.11 18.35 -2.60
CA CYS A 44 13.10 17.98 -3.62
C CYS A 44 12.89 18.78 -4.91
N LYS A 45 13.99 19.26 -5.50
CA LYS A 45 13.99 20.06 -6.74
C LYS A 45 14.32 19.23 -7.98
N ALA A 46 14.58 17.93 -7.82
CA ALA A 46 14.81 17.02 -8.93
C ALA A 46 13.61 17.05 -9.88
N LYS A 47 13.88 17.29 -11.17
CA LYS A 47 12.83 17.37 -12.20
C LYS A 47 13.42 17.08 -13.57
N MET A 48 12.58 16.48 -14.42
CA MET A 48 12.86 16.27 -15.82
C MET A 48 11.72 16.88 -16.62
N ILE A 49 12.06 17.72 -17.60
CA ILE A 49 11.09 18.29 -18.52
C ILE A 49 11.39 17.71 -19.90
N VAL A 50 10.38 17.08 -20.48
CA VAL A 50 10.43 16.49 -21.81
C VAL A 50 9.48 17.22 -22.74
N LYS A 51 9.88 17.38 -24.00
CA LYS A 51 9.07 17.97 -25.05
C LYS A 51 9.11 17.07 -26.28
N VAL A 52 7.98 16.93 -26.97
CA VAL A 52 7.94 16.27 -28.27
C VAL A 52 8.33 17.29 -29.34
N ILE A 53 9.39 16.99 -30.09
CA ILE A 53 9.88 17.78 -31.23
C ILE A 53 10.00 16.82 -32.41
N ASP A 54 9.31 17.11 -33.51
CA ASP A 54 9.29 16.29 -34.73
C ASP A 54 9.01 14.79 -34.48
N GLY A 55 8.07 14.51 -33.58
CA GLY A 55 7.67 13.14 -33.22
C GLY A 55 8.65 12.41 -32.30
N ARG A 56 9.70 13.08 -31.83
CA ARG A 56 10.72 12.51 -30.91
C ARG A 56 10.63 13.19 -29.55
N TRP A 57 10.83 12.42 -28.49
CA TRP A 57 10.90 12.95 -27.13
C TRP A 57 12.30 13.49 -26.86
N GLU A 58 12.39 14.78 -26.56
CA GLU A 58 13.64 15.45 -26.17
C GLU A 58 13.58 15.92 -24.72
N VAL A 59 14.66 15.69 -23.97
CA VAL A 59 14.82 16.20 -22.62
C VAL A 59 15.35 17.63 -22.70
N ILE A 60 14.53 18.61 -22.37
CA ILE A 60 14.90 20.03 -22.44
C ILE A 60 15.50 20.56 -21.14
N TYR A 61 15.23 19.89 -20.02
CA TYR A 61 15.76 20.28 -18.71
C TYR A 61 15.82 19.07 -17.79
N PHE A 62 16.95 18.87 -17.12
CA PHE A 62 17.16 17.77 -16.18
C PHE A 62 17.92 18.24 -14.94
N VAL A 63 17.34 17.98 -13.77
CA VAL A 63 18.01 18.09 -12.47
C VAL A 63 17.90 16.72 -11.81
N GLY A 64 19.02 16.01 -11.75
CA GLY A 64 19.12 14.67 -11.15
C GLY A 64 19.56 14.65 -9.69
N GLU A 65 19.89 15.80 -9.10
CA GLU A 65 20.30 15.88 -7.71
C GLU A 65 19.08 15.79 -6.78
N HIS A 66 19.13 14.85 -5.84
CA HIS A 66 18.10 14.62 -4.85
C HIS A 66 18.58 14.99 -3.45
N ASN A 67 17.69 15.57 -2.63
CA ASN A 67 17.94 15.85 -1.22
C ASN A 67 17.46 14.72 -0.29
N HIS A 68 17.09 13.58 -0.85
CA HIS A 68 16.61 12.40 -0.14
C HIS A 68 17.07 11.13 -0.87
N PRO A 69 17.15 9.98 -0.18
CA PRO A 69 17.43 8.71 -0.85
C PRO A 69 16.33 8.36 -1.85
N LEU A 70 16.69 7.64 -2.91
CA LEU A 70 15.74 7.05 -3.84
C LEU A 70 14.82 6.09 -3.08
N VAL A 71 13.54 6.06 -3.48
CA VAL A 71 12.56 5.15 -2.88
C VAL A 71 12.79 3.76 -3.47
N ASP A 72 13.42 2.89 -2.68
CA ASP A 72 13.73 1.50 -3.00
C ASP A 72 12.68 0.52 -2.43
N LYS A 73 11.82 0.99 -1.51
CA LYS A 73 10.87 0.11 -0.82
C LYS A 73 9.58 -0.08 -1.63
N PRO A 74 9.25 -1.31 -2.07
CA PRO A 74 8.02 -1.58 -2.80
C PRO A 74 6.76 -1.26 -1.98
N CYS A 75 6.83 -1.28 -0.65
CA CYS A 75 5.70 -0.90 0.21
C CYS A 75 5.34 0.60 0.14
N LEU A 76 6.27 1.45 -0.30
CA LEU A 76 6.07 2.90 -0.46
C LEU A 76 5.52 3.27 -1.85
N THR A 77 5.52 2.34 -2.81
CA THR A 77 4.99 2.54 -4.18
C THR A 77 3.53 3.00 -4.17
N LYS A 78 2.75 2.62 -3.16
CA LYS A 78 1.35 3.06 -2.99
C LYS A 78 1.18 4.59 -2.91
N TYR A 79 2.25 5.33 -2.61
CA TYR A 79 2.25 6.79 -2.56
C TYR A 79 2.75 7.43 -3.87
N LEU A 80 3.36 6.65 -4.77
CA LEU A 80 3.89 7.12 -6.04
C LEU A 80 2.78 7.21 -7.09
N ARG A 81 2.73 8.32 -7.81
CA ARG A 81 1.69 8.56 -8.81
C ARG A 81 1.81 7.62 -10.02
N SER A 82 3.03 7.20 -10.37
CA SER A 82 3.28 6.21 -11.43
C SER A 82 2.69 4.83 -11.14
N HIS A 83 2.45 4.51 -9.86
CA HIS A 83 1.82 3.25 -9.45
C HIS A 83 0.31 3.36 -9.24
N GLN A 84 -0.28 4.52 -9.53
CA GLN A 84 -1.74 4.68 -9.52
C GLN A 84 -2.30 4.08 -10.81
N GLY A 85 -3.29 3.20 -10.69
CA GLY A 85 -3.95 2.57 -11.84
C GLY A 85 -3.30 1.31 -12.39
N ILE A 86 -2.16 0.87 -11.84
CA ILE A 86 -1.57 -0.43 -12.19
C ILE A 86 -2.46 -1.55 -11.62
N PRO A 87 -2.93 -2.49 -12.45
CA PRO A 87 -3.76 -3.60 -11.98
C PRO A 87 -2.98 -4.53 -11.03
N PRO A 88 -3.67 -5.29 -10.16
CA PRO A 88 -3.01 -6.12 -9.15
C PRO A 88 -2.05 -7.16 -9.74
N GLU A 89 -2.36 -7.71 -10.91
CA GLU A 89 -1.53 -8.68 -11.62
C GLU A 89 -0.20 -8.06 -12.08
N GLU A 90 -0.25 -6.92 -12.76
CA GLU A 90 0.95 -6.16 -13.16
C GLU A 90 1.77 -5.73 -11.93
N ARG A 91 1.10 -5.36 -10.84
CA ARG A 91 1.80 -5.02 -9.59
C ARG A 91 2.55 -6.21 -9.00
N ALA A 92 1.99 -7.42 -9.07
CA ALA A 92 2.66 -8.64 -8.62
C ALA A 92 3.88 -8.94 -9.51
N PHE A 93 3.75 -8.77 -10.82
CA PHE A 93 4.86 -8.89 -11.76
C PHE A 93 5.99 -7.90 -11.48
N LEU A 94 5.68 -6.62 -11.28
CA LEU A 94 6.65 -5.58 -10.91
C LEU A 94 7.37 -5.91 -9.59
N THR A 95 6.64 -6.47 -8.61
CA THR A 95 7.21 -6.90 -7.33
C THR A 95 8.16 -8.07 -7.52
N HIS A 96 7.82 -9.03 -8.39
CA HIS A 96 8.70 -10.14 -8.72
C HIS A 96 9.99 -9.67 -9.38
N LEU A 97 9.90 -8.77 -10.37
CA LEU A 97 11.07 -8.18 -11.02
C LEU A 97 11.97 -7.43 -10.04
N HIS A 98 11.38 -6.65 -9.14
CA HIS A 98 12.12 -5.97 -8.07
C HIS A 98 12.88 -6.97 -7.17
N ASN A 99 12.25 -8.07 -6.79
CA ASN A 99 12.91 -9.12 -5.98
C ASN A 99 14.05 -9.83 -6.75
N CYS A 100 14.00 -9.81 -8.08
CA CYS A 100 15.06 -10.27 -8.97
C CYS A 100 16.11 -9.19 -9.31
N ASN A 101 16.06 -8.02 -8.66
CA ASN A 101 16.92 -6.85 -8.94
C ASN A 101 16.82 -6.32 -10.38
N LEU A 102 15.73 -6.60 -11.09
CA LEU A 102 15.46 -6.07 -12.41
C LEU A 102 14.74 -4.73 -12.26
N THR A 103 15.34 -3.66 -12.80
CA THR A 103 14.73 -2.34 -12.81
C THR A 103 13.58 -2.32 -13.79
N THR A 104 12.36 -2.19 -13.27
CA THR A 104 11.15 -2.11 -14.09
C THR A 104 10.96 -0.69 -14.60
N GLY A 105 11.61 -0.37 -15.72
CA GLY A 105 11.19 0.78 -16.53
C GLY A 105 9.77 0.54 -16.99
N PHE A 106 8.83 1.38 -16.58
CA PHE A 106 7.44 1.30 -17.02
C PHE A 106 7.39 1.73 -18.49
N GLU A 107 7.35 0.76 -19.41
CA GLU A 107 6.93 1.01 -20.79
C GLU A 107 5.40 0.89 -20.84
N PRO A 108 4.65 1.99 -21.03
CA PRO A 108 3.22 1.88 -21.24
C PRO A 108 2.97 1.11 -22.55
N HIS A 109 2.25 0.00 -22.45
CA HIS A 109 1.73 -0.70 -23.61
C HIS A 109 0.88 0.28 -24.45
N PRO A 110 1.12 0.44 -25.76
CA PRO A 110 0.29 1.30 -26.59
C PRO A 110 -1.14 0.75 -26.62
N LEU A 111 -2.11 1.56 -26.19
CA LEU A 111 -3.53 1.26 -26.38
C LEU A 111 -3.82 1.17 -27.88
N PRO A 112 -4.59 0.18 -28.34
CA PRO A 112 -4.97 0.11 -29.75
C PRO A 112 -5.81 1.35 -30.10
N LEU A 113 -5.34 2.11 -31.08
CA LEU A 113 -6.13 3.17 -31.69
C LEU A 113 -7.36 2.53 -32.33
N SER A 114 -8.56 2.85 -31.82
CA SER A 114 -9.80 2.50 -32.50
C SER A 114 -9.82 3.19 -33.85
N SER A 115 -9.80 2.40 -34.92
CA SER A 115 -9.96 2.90 -36.28
C SER A 115 -11.38 3.44 -36.46
N ASN A 116 -11.50 4.69 -36.87
CA ASN A 116 -12.71 5.27 -37.47
C ASN A 116 -12.47 5.45 -38.96
#